data_AF-A0A1F4BJF7-F1
#
_entry.id   AF-A0A1F4BJF7-F1
#
_cell.length_a   1.000
_cell.length_b   1.000
_cell.length_c   1.000
_cell.angle_alpha   90.00
_cell.angle_beta   90.00
_cell.angle_gamma   90.00
#
_symmetry.space_group_name_H-M   'P 1'
#
loop_
_entity.id
_entity.type
_entity.pdbx_description
1 polymer ?
#
loop_
_entity_poly.entity_id
_entity_poly.type
_entity_poly.pdbx_seq_one_letter_code
_entity_poly.pdbx_strand_id
1 'polypeptide(L)' 'MKRLIVAACCLMLAAAPALAQEKSKSEPAKKAPSAAQKKQQERMKACTKDAGDKKLKGDARKKFMSDCLKG' A
#
# COMPACT_ATOMS: atom_id res chain seq x y z
N MET A 1 12.63 27.74 -10.72
CA MET A 1 11.96 28.58 -11.73
C MET A 1 10.90 27.79 -12.51
N LYS A 2 9.89 27.26 -11.82
CA LYS A 2 8.70 26.59 -12.41
C LYS A 2 7.45 26.82 -11.53
N ARG A 3 7.51 27.82 -10.63
CA ARG A 3 6.50 28.15 -9.61
C ARG A 3 5.83 29.48 -9.93
N LEU A 4 5.42 29.68 -11.18
CA LEU A 4 4.70 30.89 -11.60
C LEU A 4 3.41 30.57 -12.40
N ILE A 5 2.89 29.35 -12.31
CA ILE A 5 1.60 28.95 -12.96
C ILE A 5 0.54 28.52 -11.93
N VAL A 6 0.86 28.50 -10.63
CA VAL A 6 -0.12 28.25 -9.54
C VAL A 6 -0.30 29.55 -8.75
N ALA A 7 -0.84 30.56 -9.41
CA ALA A 7 -1.16 31.86 -8.80
C ALA A 7 -2.29 32.56 -9.59
N ALA A 8 -3.39 31.85 -9.87
CA ALA A 8 -4.57 32.44 -10.50
C ALA A 8 -5.82 31.54 -10.36
N CYS A 9 -6.19 31.19 -9.12
CA CYS A 9 -7.58 30.82 -8.82
C CYS A 9 -7.79 30.82 -7.30
N CYS A 10 -8.42 31.90 -6.82
CA CYS A 10 -9.26 31.96 -5.63
C CYS A 10 -8.52 31.70 -4.30
N LEU A 11 -8.02 32.71 -3.57
CA LEU A 11 -8.82 33.76 -2.92
C LEU A 11 -9.98 33.17 -2.12
N MET A 12 -9.68 32.45 -1.03
CA MET A 12 -10.48 32.45 0.20
C MET A 12 -9.66 31.84 1.35
N LEU A 13 -9.14 32.70 2.22
CA LEU A 13 -8.57 32.36 3.53
C LEU A 13 -9.52 32.94 4.59
N ALA A 14 -10.46 32.14 5.12
CA ALA A 14 -11.17 32.44 6.37
C ALA A 14 -11.99 31.25 6.90
N ALA A 15 -11.59 30.77 8.08
CA ALA A 15 -12.41 30.24 9.19
C ALA A 15 -13.52 29.19 8.93
N ALA A 16 -13.26 27.92 9.30
CA ALA A 16 -14.09 27.08 10.20
C ALA A 16 -13.48 25.65 10.33
N PRO A 17 -13.48 25.02 11.53
CA PRO A 17 -12.94 23.69 11.75
C PRO A 17 -14.03 22.64 11.57
N ALA A 18 -14.05 21.92 10.45
CA ALA A 18 -14.82 20.69 10.31
C ALA A 18 -14.38 19.94 9.06
N LEU A 19 -14.27 18.63 9.24
CA LEU A 19 -13.93 17.60 8.27
C LEU A 19 -14.69 17.77 6.93
N ALA A 20 -13.96 17.87 5.81
CA ALA A 20 -14.51 17.60 4.48
C ALA A 20 -13.40 17.00 3.57
N GLN A 21 -13.45 15.69 3.23
CA GLN A 21 -14.15 15.08 2.09
C GLN A 21 -13.40 15.32 0.76
N GLU A 22 -13.33 14.45 -0.24
CA GLU A 22 -13.71 13.08 -0.52
C GLU A 22 -13.34 12.91 -2.01
N LYS A 23 -12.50 11.93 -2.36
CA LYS A 23 -12.45 11.27 -3.68
C LYS A 23 -11.28 10.29 -3.72
N SER A 24 -11.49 9.09 -3.19
CA SER A 24 -11.48 7.92 -4.07
C SER A 24 -12.17 6.75 -3.38
N LYS A 25 -13.34 6.46 -3.93
CA LYS A 25 -14.23 5.35 -3.68
C LYS A 25 -13.48 4.02 -3.90
N SER A 26 -13.11 3.35 -2.83
CA SER A 26 -12.92 1.90 -2.72
C SER A 26 -12.71 1.55 -1.26
N GLU A 27 -13.79 1.65 -0.50
CA GLU A 27 -13.91 1.02 0.81
C GLU A 27 -14.16 -0.48 0.56
N PRO A 28 -13.24 -1.41 0.88
CA PRO A 28 -13.67 -2.78 1.01
C PRO A 28 -14.44 -2.85 2.33
N ALA A 29 -15.76 -3.00 2.24
CA ALA A 29 -16.54 -3.61 3.31
C ALA A 29 -15.71 -4.76 3.88
N LYS A 30 -15.39 -4.71 5.18
CA LYS A 30 -14.56 -5.70 5.89
C LYS A 30 -15.21 -7.09 5.79
N LYS A 31 -15.06 -7.76 4.66
CA LYS A 31 -15.24 -9.21 4.56
C LYS A 31 -14.08 -9.81 5.35
N ALA A 32 -14.42 -10.59 6.37
CA ALA A 32 -13.41 -11.35 7.10
C ALA A 32 -12.61 -12.19 6.09
N PRO A 33 -11.27 -12.22 6.19
CA PRO A 33 -10.46 -12.98 5.26
C PRO A 33 -10.87 -14.46 5.31
N SER A 34 -11.11 -15.04 4.14
CA SER A 34 -11.38 -16.46 4.00
C SER A 34 -10.20 -17.30 4.51
N ALA A 35 -10.43 -18.57 4.81
CA ALA A 35 -9.34 -19.46 5.24
C ALA A 35 -8.19 -19.52 4.21
N ALA A 36 -8.50 -19.48 2.91
CA ALA A 36 -7.51 -19.42 1.84
C ALA A 36 -6.69 -18.11 1.89
N GLN A 37 -7.33 -16.97 2.14
CA GLN A 37 -6.63 -15.69 2.28
C GLN A 37 -5.74 -15.66 3.53
N LYS A 38 -6.18 -16.26 4.63
CA LYS A 38 -5.36 -16.40 5.84
C LYS A 38 -4.11 -17.25 5.58
N LYS A 39 -4.28 -18.41 4.93
CA LYS A 39 -3.16 -19.27 4.54
C LYS A 39 -2.15 -18.56 3.64
N GLN A 40 -2.63 -17.76 2.69
CA GLN A 40 -1.78 -16.94 1.83
C GLN A 40 -1.00 -15.87 2.64
N GLN A 41 -1.64 -15.21 3.61
CA GLN A 41 -0.96 -14.24 4.48
C GLN A 41 0.11 -14.89 5.36
N GLU A 42 -0.16 -16.07 5.92
CA GLU A 42 0.81 -16.82 6.72
C GLU A 42 2.02 -17.20 5.88
N ARG A 43 1.78 -17.70 4.67
CA ARG A 43 2.85 -18.01 3.71
C ARG A 43 3.67 -16.77 3.32
N MET A 44 3.03 -15.64 3.07
CA MET A 44 3.71 -14.38 2.77
C MET A 44 4.68 -13.97 3.90
N LYS A 45 4.25 -14.14 5.15
CA LYS A 45 5.08 -13.85 6.34
C LYS A 45 6.27 -14.81 6.40
N ALA A 46 6.05 -16.11 6.22
CA ALA A 46 7.10 -17.13 6.19
C ALA A 46 8.14 -16.82 5.09
N CYS A 47 7.70 -16.60 3.85
CA CYS A 47 8.58 -16.23 2.74
C CYS A 47 9.40 -14.96 3.06
N THR A 48 8.80 -13.95 3.69
CA THR A 48 9.53 -12.72 4.02
C THR A 48 10.59 -12.96 5.08
N LYS A 49 10.28 -13.78 6.09
CA LYS A 49 11.23 -14.19 7.13
C LYS A 49 12.39 -14.96 6.51
N ASP A 50 12.12 -15.98 5.71
CA ASP A 50 13.14 -16.80 5.06
C ASP A 50 14.05 -15.96 4.16
N ALA A 51 13.48 -15.00 3.42
CA ALA A 51 14.27 -14.08 2.61
C ALA A 51 15.22 -13.22 3.46
N GLY A 52 14.77 -12.77 4.63
CA GLY A 52 15.58 -11.99 5.58
C GLY A 52 16.66 -12.83 6.27
N ASP A 53 16.34 -14.07 6.64
CA ASP A 53 17.28 -15.03 7.22
C ASP A 53 18.36 -15.40 6.22
N LYS A 54 17.98 -15.60 4.95
CA LYS A 54 18.91 -15.78 3.80
C LYS A 54 19.58 -14.49 3.34
N LYS A 55 19.31 -13.35 3.99
CA LYS A 55 19.87 -12.02 3.64
C LYS A 55 19.68 -11.64 2.17
N LEU A 56 18.63 -12.14 1.52
CA LEU A 56 18.35 -11.88 0.12
C LEU A 56 17.92 -10.42 -0.08
N LYS A 57 18.50 -9.76 -1.08
CA LYS A 57 18.21 -8.38 -1.45
C LYS A 57 18.09 -8.25 -2.97
N GLY A 58 17.49 -7.13 -3.41
CA GLY A 58 17.33 -6.82 -4.83
C GLY A 58 16.60 -7.91 -5.59
N ASP A 59 17.15 -8.29 -6.74
CA ASP A 59 16.55 -9.27 -7.65
C ASP A 59 16.43 -10.67 -7.02
N ALA A 60 17.45 -11.09 -6.25
CA ALA A 60 17.46 -12.38 -5.57
C ALA A 60 16.28 -12.55 -4.61
N ARG A 61 15.93 -11.49 -3.87
CA ARG A 61 14.74 -11.50 -3.00
C ARG A 61 13.45 -11.60 -3.80
N LYS A 62 13.33 -10.85 -4.90
CA LYS A 62 12.12 -10.87 -5.74
C LYS A 62 11.89 -12.26 -6.33
N LYS A 63 12.94 -12.85 -6.91
CA LYS A 63 12.90 -14.21 -7.47
C LYS A 63 12.50 -15.23 -6.41
N PHE A 64 13.14 -15.19 -5.24
CA PHE A 64 12.79 -16.06 -4.13
C PHE A 64 11.34 -15.87 -3.67
N MET A 65 10.87 -14.64 -3.54
CA MET A 65 9.50 -14.37 -3.07
C MET A 65 8.46 -14.82 -4.10
N SER A 66 8.73 -14.64 -5.40
CA SER A 66 7.86 -15.15 -6.47
C SER A 66 7.83 -16.68 -6.51
N ASP A 67 8.96 -17.34 -6.29
CA ASP A 67 9.02 -18.80 -6.22
C ASP A 67 8.29 -19.32 -4.97
N CYS A 68 8.59 -18.73 -3.82
CA CYS A 68 8.01 -19.06 -2.54
C CYS A 68 6.50 -18.87 -2.49
N LEU A 69 5.90 -18.01 -3.32
CA LEU A 69 4.47 -17.70 -3.36
C LEU A 69 3.70 -18.40 -4.51
N LYS A 70 4.35 -19.21 -5.36
CA LYS A 70 3.71 -19.85 -6.53
C LYS A 70 3.01 -21.18 -6.25
N GLY A 71 3.50 -21.95 -5.28
CA GLY A 71 2.85 -23.19 -4.81
C GLY A 71 1.50 -23.01 -4.12
#